data_AF-A0A4R8EJ29-F1
#
_entry.id   AF-A0A4R8EJ29-F1
#
_cell.length_a   1.000
_cell.length_b   1.000
_cell.length_c   1.000
_cell.angle_alpha   90.00
_cell.angle_beta   90.00
_cell.angle_gamma   90.00
#
_symmetry.space_group_name_H-M   'P 1'
#
loop_
_entity.id
_entity.type
_entity.pdbx_description
1 polymer ?
#
loop_
_entity_poly.entity_id
_entity_poly.type
_entity_poly.pdbx_seq_one_letter_code
_entity_poly.pdbx_strand_id
1 'polypeptide(L)'
;MKSNSKTVRVYKEQILLSFACWLYMSPPEEWMTKAFSGRINKQDDEHYDQTHSDLYFFRFALNGDGFESGPDANGVEIFTFSFNSWMLPDSQMSEKHQLTKLVMLLVTGSVVSVPEYIDLPESLEFEIRDQILTFDLMRGENVFKGWKSASELWANDVFPHTSLYLNSAQCIH
;
A
#
# COMPACT_ATOMS: atom_id res chain seq x y z
N MET A 1 17.24 -14.23 -29.55
CA MET A 1 15.81 -13.91 -29.68
C MET A 1 15.53 -12.68 -28.82
N LYS A 2 15.16 -11.55 -29.42
CA LYS A 2 14.68 -10.39 -28.65
C LYS A 2 13.23 -10.68 -28.27
N SER A 3 12.99 -11.01 -27.01
CA SER A 3 11.65 -10.98 -26.45
C SER A 3 11.20 -9.52 -26.49
N ASN A 4 10.33 -9.17 -27.43
CA ASN A 4 9.53 -7.95 -27.30
C ASN A 4 8.54 -8.24 -26.17
N SER A 5 8.97 -8.03 -24.93
CA SER A 5 8.06 -7.99 -23.79
C SER A 5 7.08 -6.86 -24.08
N LYS A 6 5.84 -7.23 -24.41
CA LYS A 6 4.76 -6.29 -24.66
C LYS A 6 4.45 -5.62 -23.32
N THR A 7 4.50 -4.29 -23.32
CA THR A 7 4.10 -3.49 -22.17
C THR A 7 2.64 -3.06 -22.30
N VAL A 8 1.94 -3.00 -21.18
CA VAL A 8 0.54 -2.60 -21.06
C VAL A 8 0.47 -1.43 -20.10
N ARG A 9 -0.30 -0.40 -20.49
CA ARG A 9 -0.55 0.75 -19.63
C ARG A 9 -1.58 0.39 -18.56
N VAL A 10 -1.22 0.61 -17.30
CA VAL A 10 -2.09 0.42 -16.14
C VAL A 10 -2.32 1.77 -15.47
N TYR A 11 -3.57 2.09 -15.14
CA TYR A 11 -3.94 3.38 -14.54
C TYR A 11 -3.95 3.31 -13.02
N LYS A 12 -3.78 4.47 -12.40
CA LYS A 12 -3.72 4.66 -10.95
C LYS A 12 -4.82 3.95 -10.18
N GLU A 13 -6.08 4.05 -10.61
CA GLU A 13 -7.21 3.43 -9.91
C GLU A 13 -7.09 1.91 -9.87
N GLN A 14 -6.58 1.29 -10.94
CA GLN A 14 -6.36 -0.15 -11.00
C GLN A 14 -5.23 -0.57 -10.05
N ILE A 15 -4.15 0.21 -10.02
CA ILE A 15 -3.01 -0.03 -9.12
C ILE A 15 -3.44 0.11 -7.66
N LEU A 16 -4.16 1.18 -7.33
CA LEU A 16 -4.65 1.45 -5.97
C LEU A 16 -5.61 0.37 -5.49
N LEU A 17 -6.56 -0.02 -6.35
CA LEU A 17 -7.50 -1.08 -6.01
C LEU A 17 -6.79 -2.41 -5.81
N SER A 18 -5.89 -2.78 -6.72
CA SER A 18 -5.09 -4.01 -6.62
C SER A 18 -4.23 -4.03 -5.36
N PHE A 19 -3.55 -2.93 -5.04
CA PHE A 19 -2.77 -2.78 -3.82
C PHE A 19 -3.63 -2.90 -2.56
N ALA A 20 -4.80 -2.25 -2.53
CA ALA A 20 -5.73 -2.35 -1.42
C ALA A 20 -6.26 -3.79 -1.26
N CYS A 21 -6.59 -4.46 -2.36
CA CYS A 21 -6.99 -5.87 -2.35
C CYS A 21 -5.90 -6.75 -1.72
N TRP A 22 -4.65 -6.62 -2.19
CA TRP A 22 -3.50 -7.32 -1.61
C TRP A 22 -3.38 -7.03 -0.10
N LEU A 23 -3.37 -5.76 0.30
CA LEU A 23 -3.19 -5.34 1.69
C LEU A 23 -4.24 -5.92 2.64
N TYR A 24 -5.48 -6.09 2.16
CA TYR A 24 -6.61 -6.56 2.95
C TYR A 24 -6.76 -8.09 2.96
N MET A 25 -6.16 -8.80 2.01
CA MET A 25 -6.15 -10.28 1.96
C MET A 25 -4.90 -10.87 2.59
N SER A 26 -3.75 -10.19 2.46
CA SER A 26 -2.48 -10.69 2.98
C SER A 26 -2.49 -10.69 4.51
N PRO A 27 -1.95 -11.75 5.14
CA PRO A 27 -1.73 -11.76 6.59
C PRO A 27 -0.94 -10.52 7.02
N PRO A 28 -1.41 -9.74 8.01
CA PRO A 28 -0.76 -8.52 8.44
C PRO A 28 0.73 -8.70 8.75
N GLU A 29 1.10 -9.83 9.34
CA GLU A 29 2.47 -10.14 9.76
C GLU A 29 3.46 -10.13 8.59
N GLU A 30 3.02 -10.50 7.38
CA GLU A 30 3.87 -10.61 6.18
C GLU A 30 4.32 -9.23 5.68
N TRP A 31 3.40 -8.27 5.58
CA TRP A 31 3.73 -6.93 5.10
C TRP A 31 4.15 -6.00 6.23
N MET A 32 3.61 -6.14 7.45
CA MET A 32 4.01 -5.27 8.58
C MET A 32 5.49 -5.44 8.91
N THR A 33 5.97 -6.69 8.97
CA THR A 33 7.37 -6.96 9.30
C THR A 33 8.32 -6.39 8.27
N LYS A 34 7.95 -6.42 6.98
CA LYS A 34 8.79 -5.90 5.88
C LYS A 34 8.69 -4.38 5.73
N ALA A 35 7.48 -3.82 5.73
CA ALA A 35 7.23 -2.40 5.55
C ALA A 35 7.61 -1.55 6.78
N PHE A 36 7.48 -2.12 7.98
CA PHE A 36 7.67 -1.39 9.26
C PHE A 36 8.78 -1.99 10.14
N SER A 37 9.66 -2.83 9.59
CA SER A 37 10.73 -3.51 10.34
C SER A 37 11.48 -2.57 11.29
N GLY A 38 11.36 -2.81 12.60
CA GLY A 38 12.01 -2.02 13.63
C GLY A 38 11.52 -0.57 13.75
N ARG A 39 10.26 -0.27 13.41
CA ARG A 39 9.69 1.10 13.44
C ARG A 39 8.49 1.26 14.38
N ILE A 40 7.71 0.20 14.63
CA ILE A 40 6.42 0.27 15.35
C ILE A 40 6.61 0.57 16.86
N ASN A 41 7.74 0.19 17.47
CA ASN A 41 7.95 0.30 18.92
C ASN A 41 8.99 1.35 19.35
N LYS A 42 9.46 2.22 18.44
CA LYS A 42 10.56 3.15 18.71
C LYS A 42 10.14 4.47 19.38
N GLN A 43 8.84 4.71 19.57
CA GLN A 43 8.37 5.93 20.23
C GLN A 43 8.65 5.93 21.76
N ASP A 44 8.87 4.76 22.37
CA ASP A 44 9.09 4.62 23.82
C ASP A 44 10.58 4.57 24.22
N ASP A 45 11.52 4.69 23.27
CA ASP A 45 12.95 4.76 23.60
C ASP A 45 13.31 6.18 24.08
N GLU A 46 13.55 6.35 25.38
CA GLU A 46 13.98 7.62 26.02
C GLU A 46 15.30 8.20 25.45
N HIS A 47 16.00 7.45 24.59
CA HIS A 47 17.23 7.82 23.91
C HIS A 47 17.07 8.00 22.39
N TYR A 48 15.84 8.15 21.89
CA TYR A 48 15.62 8.41 20.47
C TYR A 48 16.16 9.80 20.10
N ASP A 49 17.37 9.81 19.53
CA ASP A 49 18.06 11.00 19.04
C ASP A 49 17.25 11.66 17.92
N GLN A 50 16.62 12.80 18.24
CA GLN A 50 15.78 13.63 17.37
C GLN A 50 16.53 14.20 16.14
N THR A 51 17.82 13.87 15.97
CA THR A 51 18.61 14.29 14.80
C THR A 51 18.50 13.34 13.60
N HIS A 52 17.94 12.14 13.77
CA HIS A 52 17.65 11.23 12.67
C HIS A 52 16.27 11.56 12.09
N SER A 53 16.24 12.11 10.88
CA SER A 53 15.06 12.33 10.03
C SER A 53 13.84 11.54 10.50
N ASP A 54 12.83 12.24 11.05
CA ASP A 54 11.55 11.71 11.51
C ASP A 54 10.73 10.99 10.42
N LEU A 55 11.23 10.94 9.18
CA LEU A 55 10.56 10.36 8.03
C LEU A 55 10.89 8.87 7.87
N TYR A 56 9.83 8.06 7.86
CA TYR A 56 9.86 6.66 7.47
C TYR A 56 9.46 6.50 6.01
N PHE A 57 10.33 5.88 5.22
CA PHE A 57 10.10 5.59 3.81
C PHE A 57 9.47 4.21 3.61
N PHE A 58 8.46 4.16 2.76
CA PHE A 58 7.73 2.96 2.37
C PHE A 58 7.86 2.78 0.87
N ARG A 59 8.38 1.62 0.47
CA ARG A 59 8.61 1.24 -0.92
C ARG A 59 7.77 0.02 -1.24
N PHE A 60 7.09 0.06 -2.39
CA PHE A 60 6.26 -1.04 -2.87
C PHE A 60 6.64 -1.40 -4.31
N ALA A 61 6.93 -2.67 -4.50
CA ALA A 61 7.24 -3.27 -5.79
C ALA A 61 6.21 -4.34 -6.15
N LEU A 62 6.09 -4.62 -7.44
CA LEU A 62 5.25 -5.68 -7.98
C LEU A 62 6.13 -6.71 -8.70
N ASN A 63 5.93 -7.97 -8.35
CA ASN A 63 6.59 -9.12 -8.99
C ASN A 63 5.54 -10.17 -9.36
N GLY A 64 5.99 -11.36 -9.79
CA GLY A 64 5.10 -12.44 -10.23
C GLY A 64 4.29 -13.13 -9.12
N ASP A 65 4.49 -12.73 -7.86
CA ASP A 65 3.74 -13.23 -6.69
C ASP A 65 2.85 -12.12 -6.08
N GLY A 66 2.72 -10.98 -6.77
CA GLY A 66 1.97 -9.80 -6.29
C GLY A 66 2.86 -8.72 -5.70
N PHE A 67 2.32 -7.96 -4.73
CA PHE A 67 3.02 -6.83 -4.13
C PHE A 67 4.01 -7.28 -3.07
N GLU A 68 5.16 -6.60 -3.03
CA GLU A 68 6.15 -6.71 -1.98
C GLU A 68 6.50 -5.33 -1.44
N SER A 69 6.84 -5.27 -0.14
CA SER A 69 7.16 -4.03 0.56
C SER A 69 8.52 -4.10 1.24
N GLY A 70 9.09 -2.92 1.51
CA GLY A 70 10.34 -2.78 2.26
C GLY A 70 11.56 -2.42 1.40
N PRO A 71 12.73 -2.22 2.02
CA PRO A 71 13.95 -1.79 1.33
C PRO A 71 14.38 -2.81 0.28
N ASP A 72 14.26 -4.10 0.59
CA ASP A 72 14.69 -5.22 -0.26
C ASP A 72 13.55 -5.79 -1.12
N ALA A 73 12.46 -5.04 -1.33
CA ALA A 73 11.34 -5.49 -2.16
C ALA A 73 11.79 -5.79 -3.60
N ASN A 74 11.47 -6.99 -4.07
CA ASN A 74 11.85 -7.47 -5.39
C ASN A 74 10.75 -7.15 -6.42
N GLY A 75 11.16 -6.88 -7.66
CA GLY A 75 10.25 -6.61 -8.77
C GLY A 75 10.35 -5.19 -9.31
N VAL A 76 9.31 -4.76 -10.03
CA VAL A 76 9.20 -3.40 -10.57
C VAL A 76 8.65 -2.49 -9.49
N GLU A 77 9.38 -1.43 -9.15
CA GLU A 77 8.89 -0.42 -8.20
C GLU A 77 7.66 0.30 -8.78
N ILE A 78 6.57 0.33 -8.01
CA ILE A 78 5.33 0.97 -8.42
C ILE A 78 5.18 2.34 -7.77
N PHE A 79 5.47 2.43 -6.47
CA PHE A 79 5.42 3.69 -5.72
C PHE A 79 6.25 3.63 -4.44
N THR A 80 6.69 4.81 -4.02
CA THR A 80 7.40 5.05 -2.77
C THR A 80 6.83 6.31 -2.11
N PHE A 81 6.70 6.31 -0.79
CA PHE A 81 6.27 7.49 -0.04
C PHE A 81 6.91 7.54 1.34
N SER A 82 6.70 8.64 2.06
CA SER A 82 7.17 8.75 3.44
C SER A 82 6.13 9.38 4.36
N PHE A 83 6.20 9.02 5.63
CA PHE A 83 5.43 9.63 6.71
C PHE A 83 6.31 9.94 7.89
N ASN A 84 5.90 10.92 8.69
CA ASN A 84 6.58 11.20 9.95
C ASN A 84 6.30 10.10 10.99
N SER A 85 7.28 9.89 11.88
CA SER A 85 7.26 8.89 12.96
C SER A 85 6.06 9.03 13.89
N TRP A 86 5.61 10.26 14.16
CA TRP A 86 4.42 10.53 14.98
C TRP A 86 3.12 10.02 14.37
N MET A 87 3.09 9.72 13.07
CA MET A 87 1.91 9.15 12.42
C MET A 87 1.72 7.66 12.73
N LEU A 88 2.74 6.96 13.26
CA LEU A 88 2.64 5.55 13.63
C LEU A 88 1.67 5.31 14.81
N PRO A 89 1.11 4.10 14.97
CA PRO A 89 0.34 3.75 16.16
C PRO A 89 1.18 3.82 17.43
N ASP A 90 0.54 4.19 18.54
CA ASP A 90 1.17 4.15 19.87
C ASP A 90 1.05 2.74 20.49
N SER A 91 1.88 2.45 21.49
CA SER A 91 1.92 1.16 22.19
C SER A 91 0.69 0.89 23.07
N GLN A 92 -0.11 1.92 23.35
CA GLN A 92 -1.31 1.84 24.19
C GLN A 92 -2.57 1.48 23.38
N MET A 93 -2.53 1.63 22.05
CA MET A 93 -3.60 1.23 21.15
C MET A 93 -3.76 -0.29 21.14
N SER A 94 -5.01 -0.78 21.07
CA SER A 94 -5.26 -2.20 20.84
C SER A 94 -4.77 -2.63 19.46
N GLU A 95 -4.34 -3.89 19.33
CA GLU A 95 -3.83 -4.47 18.08
C GLU A 95 -4.74 -4.21 16.87
N LYS A 96 -6.06 -4.38 17.03
CA LYS A 96 -7.04 -4.09 15.99
C LYS A 96 -7.00 -2.62 15.53
N HIS A 97 -6.87 -1.68 16.47
CA HIS A 97 -6.79 -0.26 16.14
C HIS A 97 -5.43 0.11 15.54
N GLN A 98 -4.34 -0.50 16.00
CA GLN A 98 -3.02 -0.34 15.40
C GLN A 98 -3.04 -0.79 13.93
N LEU A 99 -3.55 -1.99 13.67
CA LEU A 99 -3.69 -2.54 12.32
C LEU A 99 -4.53 -1.63 11.42
N THR A 100 -5.69 -1.18 11.92
CA THR A 100 -6.56 -0.25 11.18
C THR A 100 -5.81 1.04 10.80
N LYS A 101 -5.05 1.62 11.75
CA LYS A 101 -4.27 2.83 11.52
C LYS A 101 -3.15 2.61 10.50
N LEU A 102 -2.43 1.50 10.59
CA LEU A 102 -1.37 1.15 9.64
C LEU A 102 -1.90 0.94 8.22
N VAL A 103 -3.00 0.20 8.07
CA VAL A 103 -3.67 -0.01 6.77
C VAL A 103 -4.08 1.34 6.17
N MET A 104 -4.71 2.22 6.96
CA MET A 104 -5.11 3.54 6.50
C MET A 104 -3.93 4.43 6.09
N LEU A 105 -2.80 4.36 6.79
CA LEU A 105 -1.58 5.07 6.40
C LEU A 105 -1.10 4.58 5.04
N LEU A 106 -1.03 3.27 4.83
CA LEU A 106 -0.57 2.70 3.56
C LEU A 106 -1.48 3.05 2.40
N VAL A 107 -2.81 2.99 2.58
CA VAL A 107 -3.78 3.40 1.57
C VAL A 107 -3.68 4.90 1.26
N THR A 108 -3.56 5.75 2.29
CA THR A 108 -3.42 7.20 2.07
C THR A 108 -2.11 7.52 1.35
N GLY A 109 -1.01 6.89 1.76
CA GLY A 109 0.31 7.08 1.14
C GLY A 109 0.34 6.63 -0.32
N SER A 110 -0.30 5.50 -0.63
CA SER A 110 -0.39 5.01 -2.01
C SER A 110 -1.22 5.94 -2.90
N VAL A 111 -2.37 6.44 -2.43
CA VAL A 111 -3.21 7.39 -3.18
C VAL A 111 -2.43 8.63 -3.63
N VAL A 112 -1.57 9.15 -2.75
CA VAL A 112 -0.75 10.35 -3.05
C VAL A 112 0.41 10.03 -4.01
N SER A 113 0.92 8.81 -3.98
CA SER A 113 2.26 8.51 -4.53
C SER A 113 2.25 7.59 -5.74
N VAL A 114 1.15 6.87 -5.97
CA VAL A 114 0.95 6.10 -7.21
C VAL A 114 0.86 7.08 -8.39
N PRO A 115 1.63 6.85 -9.47
CA PRO A 115 1.55 7.67 -10.68
C PRO A 115 0.20 7.48 -11.38
N GLU A 116 -0.22 8.48 -12.16
CA GLU A 116 -1.49 8.42 -12.91
C GLU A 116 -1.58 7.22 -13.85
N TYR A 117 -0.44 6.80 -14.41
CA TYR A 117 -0.30 5.54 -15.12
C TYR A 117 1.15 5.04 -15.10
N ILE A 118 1.33 3.73 -15.30
CA ILE A 118 2.63 3.06 -15.49
C ILE A 118 2.52 2.07 -16.65
N ASP A 119 3.57 1.95 -17.45
CA ASP A 119 3.66 0.92 -18.48
C ASP A 119 4.38 -0.30 -17.89
N LEU A 120 3.67 -1.43 -17.73
CA LEU A 120 4.19 -2.66 -17.12
C LEU A 120 4.30 -3.79 -18.14
N PRO A 121 5.22 -4.75 -17.97
CA PRO A 121 5.17 -6.01 -18.69
C PRO A 121 3.79 -6.68 -18.54
N GLU A 122 3.28 -7.28 -19.61
CA GLU A 122 1.97 -7.97 -19.62
C GLU A 122 1.81 -8.99 -18.48
N SER A 123 2.91 -9.65 -18.08
CA SER A 123 2.92 -10.56 -16.93
C SER A 123 2.61 -9.87 -15.61
N LEU A 124 3.10 -8.64 -15.39
CA LEU A 124 2.83 -7.88 -14.16
C LEU A 124 1.47 -7.18 -14.21
N GLU A 125 0.98 -6.85 -15.40
CA GLU A 125 -0.40 -6.38 -15.55
C GLU A 125 -1.42 -7.46 -15.19
N PHE A 126 -1.13 -8.72 -15.52
CA PHE A 126 -1.92 -9.86 -15.07
C PHE A 126 -1.98 -9.92 -13.53
N GLU A 127 -0.85 -9.73 -12.85
CA GLU A 127 -0.80 -9.72 -11.37
C GLU A 127 -1.70 -8.63 -10.78
N ILE A 128 -1.75 -7.44 -11.37
CA ILE A 128 -2.67 -6.38 -10.93
C ILE A 128 -4.13 -6.87 -10.96
N ARG A 129 -4.53 -7.55 -12.03
CA ARG A 129 -5.88 -8.08 -12.19
C ARG A 129 -6.16 -9.26 -11.26
N ASP A 130 -5.18 -10.12 -11.07
CA ASP A 130 -5.32 -11.32 -10.26
C ASP A 130 -5.61 -10.98 -8.80
N GLN A 131 -4.93 -9.97 -8.23
CA GLN A 131 -5.22 -9.50 -6.87
C GLN A 131 -6.68 -9.04 -6.71
N ILE A 132 -7.24 -8.36 -7.70
CA ILE A 132 -8.63 -7.88 -7.68
C ILE A 132 -9.59 -9.06 -7.79
N LEU A 133 -9.32 -9.99 -8.71
CA LEU A 133 -10.15 -11.18 -8.92
C LEU A 133 -10.16 -12.08 -7.68
N THR A 134 -8.98 -12.34 -7.11
CA THR A 134 -8.82 -13.15 -5.90
C THR A 134 -9.60 -12.55 -4.74
N PHE A 135 -9.57 -11.23 -4.58
CA PHE A 135 -10.37 -10.53 -3.56
C PHE A 135 -11.87 -10.77 -3.70
N ASP A 136 -12.40 -10.60 -4.91
CA ASP A 136 -13.82 -10.83 -5.18
C ASP A 136 -14.23 -12.30 -4.95
N LEU A 137 -13.32 -13.24 -5.19
CA LEU A 137 -13.56 -14.67 -4.96
C LEU A 137 -13.62 -15.05 -3.47
N MET A 138 -12.89 -14.33 -2.60
CA MET A 138 -12.92 -14.58 -1.15
C MET A 138 -14.26 -14.18 -0.50
N ARG A 139 -15.04 -13.28 -1.12
CA ARG A 139 -16.37 -12.85 -0.64
C ARG A 139 -16.38 -12.40 0.83
N GLY A 140 -15.29 -11.78 1.28
CA GLY A 140 -15.11 -11.28 2.64
C GLY A 140 -14.59 -12.31 3.66
N GLU A 141 -14.39 -13.57 3.26
CA GLU A 141 -13.73 -14.57 4.11
C GLU A 141 -12.23 -14.28 4.20
N ASN A 142 -11.68 -14.26 5.42
CA ASN A 142 -10.26 -13.92 5.69
C ASN A 142 -9.81 -12.55 5.15
N VAL A 143 -10.75 -11.65 4.85
CA VAL A 143 -10.48 -10.28 4.42
C VAL A 143 -10.56 -9.35 5.62
N PHE A 144 -9.58 -8.46 5.79
CA PHE A 144 -9.61 -7.41 6.81
C PHE A 144 -10.88 -6.55 6.66
N LYS A 145 -11.60 -6.29 7.77
CA LYS A 145 -12.96 -5.68 7.80
C LYS A 145 -14.08 -6.44 7.07
N GLY A 146 -13.81 -7.55 6.38
CA GLY A 146 -14.81 -8.43 5.78
C GLY A 146 -15.53 -7.86 4.56
N TRP A 147 -14.88 -6.95 3.81
CA TRP A 147 -15.42 -6.43 2.55
C TRP A 147 -15.61 -7.55 1.54
N LYS A 148 -16.75 -7.55 0.85
CA LYS A 148 -17.18 -8.69 0.01
C LYS A 148 -16.81 -8.56 -1.45
N SER A 149 -16.39 -7.37 -1.88
CA SER A 149 -15.95 -7.11 -3.24
C SER A 149 -14.94 -5.98 -3.30
N ALA A 150 -14.12 -5.97 -4.34
CA ALA A 150 -13.18 -4.89 -4.65
C ALA A 150 -13.92 -3.56 -4.85
N SER A 151 -15.14 -3.59 -5.40
CA SER A 151 -15.98 -2.39 -5.53
C SER A 151 -16.38 -1.80 -4.18
N GLU A 152 -16.71 -2.65 -3.21
CA GLU A 152 -17.03 -2.24 -1.84
C GLU A 152 -15.79 -1.69 -1.12
N LEU A 153 -14.64 -2.36 -1.25
CA LEU A 153 -13.36 -1.89 -0.73
C LEU A 153 -13.00 -0.51 -1.31
N TRP A 154 -13.15 -0.34 -2.63
CA TRP A 154 -12.90 0.92 -3.30
C TRP A 154 -13.77 2.04 -2.72
N ALA A 155 -15.08 1.84 -2.64
CA ALA A 155 -16.02 2.87 -2.22
C ALA A 155 -15.83 3.30 -0.75
N ASN A 156 -15.45 2.37 0.13
CA ASN A 156 -15.40 2.62 1.57
C ASN A 156 -14.02 3.01 2.10
N ASP A 157 -12.95 2.45 1.54
CA ASP A 157 -11.61 2.59 2.13
C ASP A 157 -10.57 3.21 1.18
N VAL A 158 -10.79 3.21 -0.15
CA VAL A 158 -9.82 3.82 -1.10
C VAL A 158 -10.30 5.18 -1.59
N PHE A 159 -11.50 5.24 -2.18
CA PHE A 159 -12.08 6.45 -2.77
C PHE A 159 -12.23 7.63 -1.79
N PRO A 160 -12.60 7.45 -0.52
CA PRO A 160 -12.67 8.59 0.41
C PRO A 160 -11.32 9.30 0.58
N HIS A 161 -10.21 8.58 0.41
CA HIS A 161 -8.86 9.12 0.50
C HIS A 161 -8.40 9.77 -0.82
N THR A 162 -9.02 9.46 -1.96
CA THR A 162 -8.73 10.14 -3.23
C THR A 162 -9.25 11.58 -3.24
N SER A 163 -10.20 11.94 -2.38
CA SER A 163 -10.66 13.33 -2.23
C SER A 163 -9.58 14.26 -1.66
N LEU A 164 -8.57 13.73 -0.97
CA LEU A 164 -7.39 14.50 -0.54
C LEU A 164 -6.58 15.03 -1.74
N TYR A 165 -6.59 14.32 -2.88
CA TYR A 165 -5.90 14.68 -4.12
C TYR A 165 -6.48 15.94 -4.78
N LEU A 166 -7.81 16.09 -4.76
CA LEU A 166 -8.49 17.25 -5.36
C LEU A 166 -8.20 18.56 -4.61
N ASN A 167 -7.94 18.48 -3.30
CA ASN A 167 -7.63 19.65 -2.48
C ASN A 167 -6.13 19.97 -2.43
N SER A 168 -5.24 18.98 -2.54
CA SER A 168 -3.78 19.22 -2.56
C SER A 168 -3.26 19.66 -3.93
N ALA A 169 -3.88 19.23 -5.03
CA ALA A 169 -3.54 19.68 -6.38
C ALA A 169 -3.88 21.17 -6.64
N GLN A 170 -4.74 21.79 -5.82
CA GLN A 170 -5.02 23.23 -5.89
C GLN A 170 -3.98 24.10 -5.18
N CYS A 171 -3.08 23.53 -4.37
CA CYS A 171 -2.12 24.26 -3.55
C CYS A 171 -0.65 24.04 -3.95
N ILE A 172 -0.39 23.74 -5.23
CA ILE A 172 0.96 23.84 -5.80
C ILE A 172 0.93 24.96 -6.84
N HIS A 173 1.22 26.18 -6.38
CA HIS A 173 1.55 27.36 -7.19
C HIS A 173 2.98 27.82 -6.87
#